data_AF-A0A1V3WPM4-F1
#
_entry.id   AF-A0A1V3WPM4-F1
#
_cell.length_a   1.000
_cell.length_b   1.000
_cell.length_c   1.000
_cell.angle_alpha   90.00
_cell.angle_beta   90.00
_cell.angle_gamma   90.00
#
_symmetry.space_group_name_H-M   'P 1'
#
loop_
_entity.id
_entity.type
_entity.pdbx_description
1 polymer ?
#
loop_
_entity_poly.entity_id
_entity_poly.type
_entity_poly.pdbx_seq_one_letter_code
_entity_poly.pdbx_strand_id
1 'polypeptide(L)'
;MSTTDRVRAILGGTIEAYRGEPAYRQRADVFYELERIRARLGEPIRIALAGTLKAGKSTLVNALVGDDIAPTDATEATRIVTWFRHGPAPRVTANHRGGRRTNVPITHRGGLSFDLSRLDPADVVDLDVEWPAEELAGATIIDTPGTSSLARDTSERTLRLLIPADGVPRVDAVVFLLRTLNAADVALLKQIGGLVGGSAGALGIIGVASRADEIGAGRIDAMVSAKDVAKRFTSELSRTGVCQAVVPVSGLLALTARTLRQAEFVALKKLAGADPAELNKALLSVDRFVRPDSSLPVDAGTRVQVLERFGMFGIRISIALLAAGITDSSGLAAELLERSGLVELRKVIDQQFAQRADMLKAHTALVSLRRFVQLHPVMATPYVIADIDPLLADTHAFEELRVLSLLPSRTTTLNEDELSSLRRIIGGSGTSPAARLGLSPENYHDGPRAALAAVQRWRRRAEHPLNDPFTTRACRAAVRSAEAMVAGFAARR
;
A
#
# COMPACT_ATOMS: atom_id res chain seq x y z
N MET A 1 -0.29 -11.43 26.19
CA MET A 1 -1.14 -11.92 25.08
C MET A 1 -1.15 -10.85 24.00
N SER A 2 -0.79 -11.17 22.75
CA SER A 2 -0.85 -10.19 21.66
C SER A 2 -2.31 -9.84 21.34
N THR A 3 -2.59 -8.69 20.72
CA THR A 3 -3.94 -8.33 20.29
C THR A 3 -4.54 -9.42 19.40
N THR A 4 -3.76 -9.98 18.48
CA THR A 4 -4.16 -11.09 17.60
C THR A 4 -4.57 -12.33 18.38
N ASP A 5 -3.85 -12.69 19.44
CA ASP A 5 -4.20 -13.84 20.30
C ASP A 5 -5.52 -13.60 21.04
N ARG A 6 -5.75 -12.37 21.52
CA ARG A 6 -7.03 -11.99 22.13
C ARG A 6 -8.18 -12.14 21.15
N VAL A 7 -8.00 -11.65 19.91
CA VAL A 7 -9.03 -11.76 18.86
C VAL A 7 -9.28 -13.22 18.49
N ARG A 8 -8.24 -14.06 18.38
CA ARG A 8 -8.42 -15.51 18.17
C ARG A 8 -9.20 -16.17 19.30
N ALA A 9 -8.92 -15.81 20.56
CA ALA A 9 -9.64 -16.35 21.70
C ALA A 9 -11.13 -15.96 21.68
N ILE A 10 -11.45 -14.69 21.39
CA ILE A 10 -12.83 -14.21 21.25
C ILE A 10 -13.54 -14.95 20.12
N LEU A 11 -12.90 -15.10 18.96
CA LEU A 11 -13.46 -15.85 17.82
C LEU A 11 -13.70 -17.32 18.17
N GLY A 12 -12.75 -17.98 18.83
CA GLY A 12 -12.90 -19.35 19.31
C GLY A 12 -14.09 -19.50 20.26
N GLY A 13 -14.17 -18.64 21.28
CA GLY A 13 -15.29 -18.61 22.23
C GLY A 13 -16.63 -18.34 21.54
N THR A 14 -16.65 -17.46 20.54
CA THR A 14 -17.85 -17.17 19.74
C THR A 14 -18.27 -18.41 18.96
N ILE A 15 -17.35 -19.08 18.26
CA ILE A 15 -17.65 -20.29 17.49
C ILE A 15 -18.24 -21.38 18.40
N GLU A 16 -17.68 -21.60 19.59
CA GLU A 16 -18.23 -22.57 20.55
C GLU A 16 -19.64 -22.17 21.04
N ALA A 17 -19.87 -20.88 21.29
CA ALA A 17 -21.20 -20.39 21.66
C ALA A 17 -22.24 -20.70 20.56
N TYR A 18 -21.91 -20.46 19.28
CA TYR A 18 -22.81 -20.80 18.17
C TYR A 18 -23.03 -22.31 18.00
N ARG A 19 -22.06 -23.17 18.35
CA ARG A 19 -22.24 -24.64 18.37
C ARG A 19 -23.21 -25.08 19.47
N GLY A 20 -23.19 -24.40 20.61
CA GLY A 20 -24.13 -24.65 21.72
C GLY A 20 -25.59 -24.37 21.35
N GLU A 21 -25.82 -23.40 20.46
CA GLU A 21 -27.15 -22.91 20.09
C GLU A 21 -27.88 -23.83 19.09
N PRO A 22 -29.01 -24.45 19.47
CA PRO A 22 -29.72 -25.41 18.61
C PRO A 22 -30.12 -24.84 17.24
N ALA A 23 -30.47 -23.55 17.18
CA ALA A 23 -30.91 -22.87 15.97
C ALA A 23 -29.82 -22.74 14.89
N TYR A 24 -28.54 -22.82 15.28
CA TYR A 24 -27.40 -22.62 14.38
C TYR A 24 -26.63 -23.91 14.06
N ARG A 25 -26.88 -25.02 14.77
CA ARG A 25 -26.13 -26.29 14.56
C ARG A 25 -26.12 -26.80 13.11
N GLN A 26 -27.19 -26.59 12.36
CA GLN A 26 -27.32 -27.04 10.97
C GLN A 26 -27.05 -25.92 9.94
N ARG A 27 -26.63 -24.73 10.39
CA ARG A 27 -26.32 -23.59 9.55
C ARG A 27 -24.84 -23.58 9.17
N ALA A 28 -24.47 -24.44 8.23
CA ALA A 28 -23.10 -24.54 7.74
C ALA A 28 -22.56 -23.20 7.17
N ASP A 29 -23.44 -22.36 6.62
CA ASP A 29 -23.14 -21.02 6.14
C ASP A 29 -22.63 -20.09 7.26
N VAL A 30 -23.23 -20.15 8.44
CA VAL A 30 -22.85 -19.33 9.62
C VAL A 30 -21.46 -19.72 10.10
N PHE A 31 -21.18 -21.01 10.23
CA PHE A 31 -19.85 -21.49 10.63
C PHE A 31 -18.80 -21.21 9.57
N TYR A 32 -19.13 -21.33 8.28
CA TYR A 32 -18.22 -20.96 7.20
C TYR A 32 -17.82 -19.48 7.27
N GLU A 33 -18.77 -18.58 7.54
CA GLU A 33 -18.48 -17.15 7.70
C GLU A 33 -17.63 -16.84 8.94
N LEU A 34 -17.91 -17.45 10.09
CA LEU A 34 -17.08 -17.30 11.29
C LEU A 34 -15.65 -17.82 11.06
N GLU A 35 -15.52 -18.95 10.38
CA GLU A 35 -14.22 -19.50 10.01
C GLU A 35 -13.48 -18.63 9.00
N ARG A 36 -14.18 -18.00 8.05
CA ARG A 36 -13.61 -17.03 7.13
C ARG A 36 -13.07 -15.80 7.87
N ILE A 37 -13.80 -15.29 8.86
CA ILE A 37 -13.33 -14.18 9.72
C ILE A 37 -12.09 -14.61 10.52
N ARG A 38 -12.05 -15.85 11.01
CA ARG A 38 -10.90 -16.40 11.75
C ARG A 38 -9.67 -16.60 10.85
N ALA A 39 -9.86 -17.20 9.69
CA ALA A 39 -8.80 -17.44 8.70
C ALA A 39 -8.14 -16.12 8.27
N ARG A 40 -8.91 -15.04 8.18
CA ARG A 40 -8.43 -13.70 7.81
C ARG A 40 -7.24 -13.22 8.64
N LEU A 41 -7.14 -13.61 9.91
CA LEU A 41 -6.01 -13.24 10.78
C LEU A 41 -4.68 -13.86 10.34
N GLY A 42 -4.73 -15.04 9.71
CA GLY A 42 -3.54 -15.76 9.22
C GLY A 42 -3.17 -15.42 7.77
N GLU A 43 -4.05 -14.75 7.03
CA GLU A 43 -3.80 -14.38 5.64
C GLU A 43 -2.84 -13.18 5.52
N PRO A 44 -2.22 -12.99 4.34
CA PRO A 44 -1.53 -11.76 3.98
C PRO A 44 -2.41 -10.51 4.09
N ILE A 45 -1.77 -9.36 4.30
CA ILE A 45 -2.47 -8.07 4.33
C ILE A 45 -3.05 -7.77 2.94
N ARG A 46 -4.28 -7.26 2.87
CA ARG A 46 -4.95 -6.87 1.62
C ARG A 46 -4.77 -5.38 1.39
N ILE A 47 -4.05 -5.02 0.34
CA ILE A 47 -3.76 -3.64 -0.05
C ILE A 47 -4.47 -3.34 -1.36
N ALA A 48 -5.43 -2.43 -1.36
CA ALA A 48 -6.09 -1.98 -2.59
C ALA A 48 -5.39 -0.78 -3.21
N LEU A 49 -5.17 -0.83 -4.52
CA LEU A 49 -4.80 0.34 -5.31
C LEU A 49 -6.06 1.04 -5.79
N ALA A 50 -6.26 2.28 -5.37
CA ALA A 50 -7.43 3.09 -5.70
C ALA A 50 -7.04 4.40 -6.36
N GLY A 51 -7.94 5.02 -7.10
CA GLY A 51 -7.70 6.31 -7.76
C GLY A 51 -8.46 6.45 -9.07
N THR A 52 -8.40 7.65 -9.64
CA THR A 52 -9.11 8.01 -10.87
C THR A 52 -8.72 7.13 -12.06
N LEU A 53 -9.57 7.11 -13.09
CA LEU A 53 -9.29 6.36 -14.32
C LEU A 53 -7.97 6.86 -14.96
N LYS A 54 -7.15 5.94 -15.47
CA LYS A 54 -5.82 6.22 -16.04
C LYS A 54 -4.81 6.85 -15.05
N ALA A 55 -5.04 6.79 -13.74
CA ALA A 55 -4.04 7.19 -12.74
C ALA A 55 -2.77 6.33 -12.73
N GLY A 56 -2.71 5.21 -13.47
CA GLY A 56 -1.55 4.33 -13.52
C GLY A 56 -1.56 3.21 -12.47
N LYS A 57 -2.74 2.76 -12.02
CA LYS A 57 -2.91 1.71 -11.01
C LYS A 57 -2.29 0.39 -11.45
N SER A 58 -2.70 -0.14 -12.60
CA SER A 58 -2.19 -1.41 -13.13
C SER A 58 -0.69 -1.34 -13.45
N THR A 59 -0.20 -0.19 -13.94
CA THR A 59 1.26 0.04 -14.09
C THR A 59 1.99 -0.02 -12.74
N LEU A 60 1.39 0.54 -11.68
CA LEU A 60 1.96 0.45 -10.33
C LEU A 60 1.87 -0.97 -9.76
N VAL A 61 0.82 -1.76 -10.06
CA VAL A 61 0.78 -3.20 -9.74
C VAL A 61 1.98 -3.90 -10.36
N ASN A 62 2.19 -3.73 -11.67
CA ASN A 62 3.30 -4.38 -12.38
C ASN A 62 4.64 -3.93 -11.82
N ALA A 63 4.78 -2.66 -11.44
CA ALA A 63 5.99 -2.16 -10.80
C ALA A 63 6.20 -2.75 -9.38
N LEU A 64 5.14 -2.94 -8.58
CA LEU A 64 5.20 -3.53 -7.25
C LEU A 64 5.49 -5.03 -7.28
N VAL A 65 4.91 -5.75 -8.25
CA VAL A 65 5.15 -7.18 -8.47
C VAL A 65 6.50 -7.41 -9.16
N GLY A 66 6.88 -6.53 -10.09
CA GLY A 66 8.09 -6.62 -10.91
C GLY A 66 7.94 -7.39 -12.20
N ASP A 67 6.70 -7.65 -12.57
CA ASP A 67 6.37 -8.39 -13.77
C ASP A 67 5.15 -7.73 -14.41
N ASP A 68 5.05 -7.82 -15.72
CA ASP A 68 4.04 -7.12 -16.50
C ASP A 68 2.75 -7.95 -16.58
N ILE A 69 2.09 -8.13 -15.42
CA ILE A 69 0.99 -9.10 -15.23
C ILE A 69 -0.41 -8.50 -15.26
N ALA A 70 -0.55 -7.23 -14.86
CA ALA A 70 -1.80 -6.50 -14.82
C ALA A 70 -1.97 -5.75 -16.14
N PRO A 71 -3.05 -5.97 -16.90
CA PRO A 71 -3.26 -5.28 -18.17
C PRO A 71 -3.31 -3.75 -17.97
N THR A 72 -2.43 -3.02 -18.65
CA THR A 72 -2.35 -1.54 -18.55
C THR A 72 -3.23 -0.82 -19.56
N ASP A 73 -3.57 -1.47 -20.67
CA ASP A 73 -4.48 -0.92 -21.66
C ASP A 73 -5.90 -0.88 -21.10
N ALA A 74 -6.58 0.24 -21.32
CA ALA A 74 -7.89 0.58 -20.76
C ALA A 74 -9.06 -0.27 -21.33
N THR A 75 -8.81 -1.52 -21.69
CA THR A 75 -9.79 -2.53 -22.07
C THR A 75 -10.28 -3.30 -20.83
N GLU A 76 -11.25 -4.19 -21.05
CA GLU A 76 -12.21 -4.79 -20.11
C GLU A 76 -11.67 -5.26 -18.76
N ALA A 77 -10.39 -5.64 -18.65
CA ALA A 77 -9.76 -6.07 -17.40
C ALA A 77 -9.80 -4.99 -16.31
N THR A 78 -9.61 -3.72 -16.67
CA THR A 78 -9.70 -2.59 -15.73
C THR A 78 -11.12 -2.32 -15.23
N ARG A 79 -12.13 -3.09 -15.67
CA ARG A 79 -13.53 -3.02 -15.18
C ARG A 79 -13.83 -4.06 -14.10
N ILE A 80 -12.95 -5.04 -13.91
CA ILE A 80 -13.12 -6.13 -12.94
C ILE A 80 -12.07 -5.95 -11.83
N VAL A 81 -12.52 -6.04 -10.57
CA VAL A 81 -11.59 -6.04 -9.43
C VAL A 81 -10.69 -7.26 -9.55
N THR A 82 -9.37 -7.06 -9.49
CA THR A 82 -8.40 -8.15 -9.68
C THR A 82 -7.52 -8.29 -8.45
N TRP A 83 -7.44 -9.49 -7.90
CA TRP A 83 -6.70 -9.85 -6.71
C TRP A 83 -5.42 -10.56 -7.11
N PHE A 84 -4.27 -9.98 -6.78
CA PHE A 84 -2.96 -10.55 -7.02
C PHE A 84 -2.43 -11.13 -5.71
N ARG A 85 -2.26 -12.46 -5.67
CA ARG A 85 -1.75 -13.20 -4.52
C ARG A 85 -0.58 -14.09 -4.90
N HIS A 86 0.25 -14.41 -3.91
CA HIS A 86 1.32 -15.36 -4.10
C HIS A 86 0.74 -16.75 -4.38
N GLY A 87 1.31 -17.42 -5.38
CA GLY A 87 1.04 -18.82 -5.66
C GLY A 87 2.23 -19.47 -6.35
N PRO A 88 2.37 -20.81 -6.27
CA PRO A 88 3.54 -21.51 -6.79
C PRO A 88 3.61 -21.53 -8.33
N ALA A 89 2.50 -21.26 -9.01
CA ALA A 89 2.42 -21.22 -10.47
C ALA A 89 1.42 -20.14 -10.93
N PRO A 90 1.64 -19.53 -12.11
CA PRO A 90 0.69 -18.61 -12.72
C PRO A 90 -0.69 -19.24 -12.92
N ARG A 91 -1.72 -18.64 -12.33
CA ARG A 91 -3.12 -19.09 -12.50
C ARG A 91 -4.07 -17.91 -12.36
N VAL A 92 -5.04 -17.83 -13.26
CA VAL A 92 -6.08 -16.79 -13.21
C VAL A 92 -7.44 -17.45 -13.14
N THR A 93 -8.23 -17.09 -12.14
CA THR A 93 -9.57 -17.63 -11.91
C THR A 93 -10.58 -16.49 -11.88
N ALA A 94 -11.64 -16.58 -12.68
CA ALA A 94 -12.77 -15.66 -12.58
C ALA A 94 -13.79 -16.19 -11.56
N ASN A 95 -14.12 -15.38 -10.58
CA ASN A 95 -15.16 -15.64 -9.59
C ASN A 95 -16.48 -15.04 -10.09
N HIS A 96 -17.47 -15.88 -10.39
CA HIS A 96 -18.77 -15.46 -10.88
C HIS A 96 -19.76 -15.20 -9.74
N ARG A 97 -20.80 -14.41 -10.04
CA ARG A 97 -21.96 -14.29 -9.16
C ARG A 97 -22.60 -15.67 -8.99
N GLY A 98 -22.98 -16.01 -7.75
CA GLY A 98 -23.48 -17.35 -7.42
C GLY A 98 -22.40 -18.40 -7.15
N GLY A 99 -21.11 -18.01 -7.12
CA GLY A 99 -20.02 -18.84 -6.60
C GLY A 99 -19.34 -19.78 -7.61
N ARG A 100 -19.78 -19.78 -8.88
CA ARG A 100 -19.09 -20.51 -9.96
C ARG A 100 -17.68 -19.92 -10.16
N ARG A 101 -16.69 -20.79 -10.40
CA ARG A 101 -15.31 -20.40 -10.72
C ARG A 101 -14.89 -20.93 -12.09
N THR A 102 -14.27 -20.11 -12.91
CA THR A 102 -13.76 -20.52 -14.23
C THR A 102 -12.29 -20.13 -14.41
N ASN A 103 -11.53 -20.97 -15.11
CA ASN A 103 -10.13 -20.66 -15.44
C ASN A 103 -10.09 -19.63 -16.58
N VAL A 104 -9.22 -18.63 -16.45
CA VAL A 104 -8.99 -17.60 -17.46
C VAL A 104 -7.62 -17.82 -18.11
N PRO A 105 -7.56 -18.06 -19.43
CA PRO A 105 -6.28 -18.25 -20.10
C PRO A 105 -5.38 -17.01 -20.01
N ILE A 106 -4.11 -17.23 -19.71
CA ILE A 106 -3.05 -16.21 -19.78
C ILE A 106 -2.53 -16.19 -21.21
N THR A 107 -2.41 -15.00 -21.79
CA THR A 107 -1.97 -14.79 -23.17
C THR A 107 -0.83 -13.78 -23.22
N HIS A 108 -0.04 -13.80 -24.31
CA HIS A 108 1.00 -12.81 -24.58
C HIS A 108 0.62 -11.98 -25.82
N ARG A 109 0.30 -10.70 -25.63
CA ARG A 109 0.03 -9.73 -26.70
C ARG A 109 0.78 -8.43 -26.41
N GLY A 110 2.08 -8.39 -26.70
CA GLY A 110 2.94 -7.24 -26.35
C GLY A 110 3.31 -7.13 -24.85
N GLY A 111 2.65 -7.93 -24.00
CA GLY A 111 2.83 -8.12 -22.55
C GLY A 111 1.95 -9.30 -22.10
N LEU A 112 1.91 -9.65 -20.80
CA LEU A 112 0.94 -10.62 -20.31
C LEU A 112 -0.46 -10.00 -20.28
N SER A 113 -1.46 -10.75 -20.71
CA SER A 113 -2.86 -10.33 -20.72
C SER A 113 -3.78 -11.51 -20.41
N PHE A 114 -4.99 -11.21 -19.96
CA PHE A 114 -6.00 -12.23 -19.65
C PHE A 114 -7.01 -12.31 -20.79
N ASP A 115 -7.27 -13.52 -21.28
CA ASP A 115 -8.31 -13.72 -22.28
C ASP A 115 -9.69 -13.67 -21.62
N LEU A 116 -10.26 -12.46 -21.58
CA LEU A 116 -11.59 -12.20 -21.04
C LEU A 116 -12.70 -12.37 -22.07
N SER A 117 -12.38 -12.74 -23.33
CA SER A 117 -13.36 -12.78 -24.43
C SER A 117 -14.53 -13.74 -24.19
N ARG A 118 -14.34 -14.73 -23.31
CA ARG A 118 -15.35 -15.73 -22.92
C ARG A 118 -16.09 -15.40 -21.65
N LEU A 119 -15.82 -14.24 -21.04
CA LEU A 119 -16.43 -13.80 -19.80
C LEU A 119 -17.40 -12.66 -20.08
N ASP A 120 -18.56 -12.70 -19.44
CA ASP A 120 -19.39 -11.51 -19.28
C ASP A 120 -18.89 -10.74 -18.04
N PRO A 121 -18.31 -9.53 -18.18
CA PRO A 121 -17.84 -8.75 -17.05
C PRO A 121 -18.94 -8.45 -16.02
N ALA A 122 -20.22 -8.44 -16.43
CA ALA A 122 -21.36 -8.24 -15.52
C ALA A 122 -21.58 -9.43 -14.58
N ASP A 123 -21.26 -10.65 -15.02
CA ASP A 123 -21.39 -11.88 -14.24
C ASP A 123 -20.15 -12.17 -13.37
N VAL A 124 -18.99 -11.60 -13.72
CA VAL A 124 -17.76 -11.73 -12.94
C VAL A 124 -17.75 -10.73 -11.78
N VAL A 125 -17.56 -11.23 -10.55
CA VAL A 125 -17.39 -10.44 -9.33
C VAL A 125 -15.97 -9.88 -9.28
N ASP A 126 -14.99 -10.76 -9.42
CA ASP A 126 -13.57 -10.45 -9.36
C ASP A 126 -12.72 -11.52 -10.09
N LEU A 127 -11.49 -11.14 -10.41
CA LEU A 127 -10.44 -12.05 -10.88
C LEU A 127 -9.48 -12.34 -9.73
N ASP A 128 -9.06 -13.60 -9.64
CA ASP A 128 -8.10 -14.09 -8.67
C ASP A 128 -6.86 -14.60 -9.42
N VAL A 129 -5.76 -13.87 -9.27
CA VAL A 129 -4.48 -14.07 -9.96
C VAL A 129 -3.46 -14.58 -8.94
N GLU A 130 -3.09 -15.85 -9.08
CA GLU A 130 -1.98 -16.46 -8.37
C GLU A 130 -0.70 -16.30 -9.20
N TRP A 131 0.34 -15.69 -8.64
CA TRP A 131 1.61 -15.44 -9.33
C TRP A 131 2.82 -15.77 -8.45
N PRO A 132 3.90 -16.37 -8.99
CA PRO A 132 5.10 -16.73 -8.24
C PRO A 132 6.03 -15.51 -8.00
N ALA A 133 5.50 -14.46 -7.37
CA ALA A 133 6.26 -13.29 -6.96
C ALA A 133 6.43 -13.27 -5.43
N GLU A 134 7.67 -13.10 -4.95
CA GLU A 134 7.99 -13.05 -3.51
C GLU A 134 7.36 -11.81 -2.85
N GLU A 135 7.22 -10.71 -3.59
CA GLU A 135 6.56 -9.49 -3.14
C GLU A 135 5.09 -9.71 -2.72
N LEU A 136 4.45 -10.75 -3.24
CA LEU A 136 3.06 -11.11 -2.91
C LEU A 136 2.96 -12.06 -1.70
N ALA A 137 4.09 -12.57 -1.16
CA ALA A 137 4.06 -13.52 -0.06
C ALA A 137 3.53 -12.87 1.23
N GLY A 138 3.89 -11.60 1.46
CA GLY A 138 3.47 -10.82 2.61
C GLY A 138 2.19 -10.01 2.40
N ALA A 139 1.74 -9.80 1.16
CA ALA A 139 0.60 -8.95 0.82
C ALA A 139 -0.17 -9.44 -0.41
N THR A 140 -1.49 -9.30 -0.37
CA THR A 140 -2.37 -9.41 -1.53
C THR A 140 -2.65 -8.01 -2.08
N ILE A 141 -2.26 -7.77 -3.33
CA ILE A 141 -2.49 -6.49 -4.01
C ILE A 141 -3.81 -6.57 -4.78
N ILE A 142 -4.68 -5.60 -4.59
CA ILE A 142 -6.00 -5.57 -5.23
C ILE A 142 -6.03 -4.38 -6.19
N ASP A 143 -6.03 -4.66 -7.50
CA ASP A 143 -6.24 -3.63 -8.50
C ASP A 143 -7.74 -3.34 -8.61
N THR A 144 -8.10 -2.06 -8.46
CA THR A 144 -9.48 -1.64 -8.52
C THR A 144 -9.76 -0.89 -9.81
N PRO A 145 -10.95 -1.05 -10.40
CA PRO A 145 -11.37 -0.20 -11.49
C PRO A 145 -11.32 1.30 -11.13
N GLY A 146 -11.11 2.17 -12.13
CA GLY A 146 -11.05 3.62 -11.88
C GLY A 146 -12.33 4.17 -11.25
N THR A 147 -12.20 4.92 -10.15
CA THR A 147 -13.34 5.48 -9.38
C THR A 147 -14.10 6.59 -10.11
N SER A 148 -13.52 7.15 -11.18
CA SER A 148 -14.06 8.28 -11.95
C SER A 148 -14.44 7.89 -13.38
N SER A 149 -14.70 6.60 -13.64
CA SER A 149 -14.99 6.16 -15.01
C SER A 149 -16.33 6.74 -15.51
N LEU A 150 -16.45 6.95 -16.83
CA LEU A 150 -17.68 7.40 -17.49
C LEU A 150 -18.84 6.38 -17.33
N ALA A 151 -18.55 5.15 -16.91
CA ALA A 151 -19.53 4.10 -16.64
C ALA A 151 -19.84 4.01 -15.14
N ARG A 152 -21.06 4.37 -14.74
CA ARG A 152 -21.52 4.35 -13.32
C ARG A 152 -21.24 3.00 -12.63
N ASP A 153 -21.48 1.89 -13.33
CA ASP A 153 -21.32 0.53 -12.78
C ASP A 153 -19.89 0.20 -12.33
N THR A 154 -18.88 0.73 -13.03
CA THR A 154 -17.47 0.46 -12.73
C THR A 154 -17.01 1.21 -11.49
N SER A 155 -17.44 2.47 -11.35
CA SER A 155 -17.16 3.27 -10.15
C SER A 155 -17.86 2.69 -8.92
N GLU A 156 -19.07 2.15 -9.07
CA GLU A 156 -19.78 1.45 -7.99
C GLU A 156 -19.04 0.22 -7.48
N ARG A 157 -18.38 -0.57 -8.35
CA ARG A 157 -17.61 -1.75 -7.92
C ARG A 157 -16.46 -1.37 -6.99
N THR A 158 -15.69 -0.34 -7.36
CA THR A 158 -14.59 0.15 -6.52
C THR A 158 -15.12 0.72 -5.20
N LEU A 159 -16.22 1.47 -5.23
CA LEU A 159 -16.86 1.96 -4.01
C LEU A 159 -17.40 0.82 -3.15
N ARG A 160 -18.01 -0.23 -3.70
CA ARG A 160 -18.48 -1.39 -2.92
C ARG A 160 -17.34 -2.17 -2.29
N LEU A 161 -16.16 -2.20 -2.90
CA LEU A 161 -14.98 -2.84 -2.32
C LEU A 161 -14.39 -2.00 -1.18
N LEU A 162 -14.20 -0.69 -1.40
CA LEU A 162 -13.53 0.21 -0.46
C LEU A 162 -14.46 0.73 0.64
N ILE A 163 -15.74 0.90 0.32
CA ILE A 163 -16.82 1.43 1.17
C ILE A 163 -18.05 0.52 1.04
N PRO A 164 -17.97 -0.74 1.52
CA PRO A 164 -19.08 -1.66 1.46
C PRO A 164 -20.25 -1.19 2.32
N ALA A 165 -21.47 -1.37 1.82
CA ALA A 165 -22.71 -0.89 2.47
C ALA A 165 -22.99 -1.53 3.83
N ASP A 166 -22.38 -2.69 4.12
CA ASP A 166 -22.47 -3.37 5.42
C ASP A 166 -21.49 -2.82 6.47
N GLY A 167 -20.61 -1.88 6.08
CA GLY A 167 -19.62 -1.27 6.95
C GLY A 167 -18.43 -2.16 7.30
N VAL A 168 -18.30 -3.34 6.67
CA VAL A 168 -17.22 -4.30 6.97
C VAL A 168 -16.07 -4.15 5.97
N PRO A 169 -14.86 -3.73 6.36
CA PRO A 169 -13.76 -3.55 5.41
C PRO A 169 -13.44 -4.83 4.63
N ARG A 170 -13.34 -4.74 3.30
CA ARG A 170 -12.87 -5.86 2.45
C ARG A 170 -11.35 -5.88 2.28
N VAL A 171 -10.72 -4.76 2.58
CA VAL A 171 -9.29 -4.46 2.43
C VAL A 171 -8.78 -3.93 3.76
N ASP A 172 -7.51 -4.18 4.07
CA ASP A 172 -6.90 -3.70 5.32
C ASP A 172 -6.19 -2.36 5.12
N ALA A 173 -5.79 -2.06 3.88
CA ALA A 173 -5.08 -0.86 3.51
C ALA A 173 -5.38 -0.46 2.06
N VAL A 174 -5.10 0.80 1.75
CA VAL A 174 -5.36 1.46 0.48
C VAL A 174 -4.16 2.31 0.10
N VAL A 175 -3.69 2.15 -1.13
CA VAL A 175 -2.76 3.06 -1.78
C VAL A 175 -3.54 3.85 -2.80
N PHE A 176 -3.70 5.15 -2.57
CA PHE A 176 -4.55 6.02 -3.35
C PHE A 176 -3.72 6.87 -4.32
N LEU A 177 -3.87 6.64 -5.61
CA LEU A 177 -3.17 7.34 -6.67
C LEU A 177 -3.89 8.65 -7.01
N LEU A 178 -3.14 9.73 -6.93
CA LEU A 178 -3.52 11.10 -7.20
C LEU A 178 -2.66 11.62 -8.35
N ARG A 179 -3.28 12.30 -9.32
CA ARG A 179 -2.54 13.15 -10.29
C ARG A 179 -2.62 14.61 -9.87
N THR A 180 -3.81 15.01 -9.45
CA THR A 180 -4.12 16.28 -8.82
C THR A 180 -4.90 15.98 -7.55
N LEU A 181 -4.93 16.93 -6.62
CA LEU A 181 -5.74 16.84 -5.42
C LEU A 181 -6.99 17.70 -5.60
N ASN A 182 -8.17 17.08 -5.62
CA ASN A 182 -9.45 17.77 -5.72
C ASN A 182 -10.35 17.44 -4.52
N ALA A 183 -11.43 18.21 -4.35
CA ALA A 183 -12.34 18.04 -3.22
C ALA A 183 -13.04 16.67 -3.20
N ALA A 184 -13.31 16.07 -4.36
CA ALA A 184 -13.95 14.76 -4.46
C ALA A 184 -13.01 13.64 -3.97
N ASP A 185 -11.72 13.70 -4.31
CA ASP A 185 -10.71 12.77 -3.82
C ASP A 185 -10.58 12.87 -2.30
N VAL A 186 -10.54 14.08 -1.74
CA VAL A 186 -10.52 14.28 -0.28
C VAL A 186 -11.76 13.70 0.39
N ALA A 187 -12.95 13.91 -0.19
CA ALA A 187 -14.20 13.37 0.35
C ALA A 187 -14.24 11.83 0.31
N LEU A 188 -13.82 11.22 -0.80
CA LEU A 188 -13.73 9.78 -0.94
C LEU A 188 -12.73 9.19 0.07
N LEU A 189 -11.55 9.78 0.14
CA LEU A 189 -10.52 9.38 1.10
C LEU A 189 -11.03 9.46 2.55
N LYS A 190 -11.82 10.49 2.92
CA LYS A 190 -12.45 10.59 4.26
C LYS A 190 -13.38 9.42 4.54
N GLN A 191 -14.20 9.03 3.57
CA GLN A 191 -15.13 7.91 3.72
C GLN A 191 -14.37 6.58 3.88
N ILE A 192 -13.33 6.35 3.07
CA ILE A 192 -12.46 5.17 3.19
C ILE A 192 -11.77 5.15 4.56
N GLY A 193 -11.23 6.29 4.99
CA GLY A 193 -10.50 6.42 6.26
C GLY A 193 -11.37 6.08 7.48
N GLY A 194 -12.67 6.41 7.44
CA GLY A 194 -13.61 6.06 8.50
C GLY A 194 -13.90 4.56 8.62
N LEU A 195 -13.73 3.78 7.55
CA LEU A 195 -13.96 2.34 7.55
C LEU A 195 -12.69 1.54 7.84
N VAL A 196 -11.58 1.89 7.19
CA VAL A 196 -10.32 1.16 7.32
C VAL A 196 -9.60 1.46 8.64
N GLY A 197 -9.88 2.63 9.25
CA GLY A 197 -9.25 3.07 10.50
C GLY A 197 -10.21 3.40 11.66
N GLY A 198 -11.52 3.22 11.47
CA GLY A 198 -12.56 3.50 12.47
C GLY A 198 -12.58 4.96 12.97
N SER A 199 -13.10 5.18 14.18
CA SER A 199 -13.09 6.48 14.89
C SER A 199 -11.66 7.02 15.14
N ALA A 200 -10.65 6.17 14.98
CA ALA A 200 -9.25 6.48 15.18
C ALA A 200 -8.55 7.04 13.94
N GLY A 201 -9.21 7.18 12.78
CA GLY A 201 -8.71 7.90 11.58
C GLY A 201 -7.83 7.07 10.63
N ALA A 202 -7.39 7.67 9.51
CA ALA A 202 -6.95 6.94 8.31
C ALA A 202 -5.59 6.23 8.40
N LEU A 203 -5.62 4.99 8.90
CA LEU A 203 -4.45 4.18 9.22
C LEU A 203 -4.13 3.12 8.17
N GLY A 204 -4.93 3.07 7.13
CA GLY A 204 -4.71 2.24 5.96
C GLY A 204 -4.77 3.05 4.68
N ILE A 205 -4.27 4.28 4.64
CA ILE A 205 -4.24 5.09 3.41
C ILE A 205 -2.85 5.72 3.21
N ILE A 206 -2.18 5.30 2.13
CA ILE A 206 -0.99 5.96 1.57
C ILE A 206 -1.41 6.68 0.30
N GLY A 207 -1.00 7.94 0.15
CA GLY A 207 -1.17 8.67 -1.10
C GLY A 207 0.01 8.42 -2.03
N VAL A 208 -0.26 8.34 -3.33
CA VAL A 208 0.77 8.30 -4.36
C VAL A 208 0.51 9.42 -5.34
N ALA A 209 1.46 10.36 -5.46
CA ALA A 209 1.47 11.31 -6.55
C ALA A 209 1.94 10.58 -7.81
N SER A 210 0.96 10.03 -8.53
CA SER A 210 1.15 9.18 -9.71
C SER A 210 1.60 9.99 -10.93
N ARG A 211 2.28 9.32 -11.88
CA ARG A 211 2.84 9.94 -13.09
C ARG A 211 3.70 11.16 -12.76
N ALA A 212 4.49 11.03 -11.69
CA ALA A 212 5.37 12.09 -11.22
C ALA A 212 6.38 12.55 -12.29
N ASP A 213 6.68 11.66 -13.24
CA ASP A 213 7.50 11.94 -14.43
C ASP A 213 6.86 12.89 -15.44
N GLU A 214 5.56 13.15 -15.39
CA GLU A 214 4.90 14.13 -16.27
C GLU A 214 5.00 15.57 -15.71
N ILE A 215 5.38 15.72 -14.44
CA ILE A 215 5.47 17.03 -13.76
C ILE A 215 6.57 17.87 -14.40
N GLY A 216 6.28 19.15 -14.67
CA GLY A 216 7.22 20.06 -15.33
C GLY A 216 7.56 19.62 -16.76
N ALA A 217 6.59 19.03 -17.48
CA ALA A 217 6.73 18.55 -18.86
C ALA A 217 7.79 17.44 -19.05
N GLY A 218 7.98 16.60 -18.03
CA GLY A 218 8.90 15.46 -18.05
C GLY A 218 10.35 15.81 -18.31
N ARG A 219 10.78 16.99 -17.83
CA ARG A 219 12.19 17.36 -17.75
C ARG A 219 12.93 16.43 -16.78
N ILE A 220 14.26 16.42 -16.84
CA ILE A 220 15.11 15.54 -16.02
C ILE A 220 14.90 15.78 -14.51
N ASP A 221 14.48 17.00 -14.12
CA ASP A 221 14.16 17.39 -12.75
C ASP A 221 12.69 17.12 -12.34
N ALA A 222 11.89 16.45 -13.17
CA ALA A 222 10.46 16.19 -12.93
C ALA A 222 10.21 15.54 -11.57
N MET A 223 10.99 14.51 -11.22
CA MET A 223 10.85 13.81 -9.93
C MET A 223 11.23 14.68 -8.72
N VAL A 224 12.16 15.63 -8.89
CA VAL A 224 12.49 16.61 -7.83
C VAL A 224 11.31 17.54 -7.62
N SER A 225 10.76 18.08 -8.70
CA SER A 225 9.55 18.92 -8.65
C SER A 225 8.34 18.16 -8.07
N ALA A 226 8.22 16.87 -8.39
CA ALA A 226 7.17 16.00 -7.88
C ALA A 226 7.24 15.81 -6.36
N LYS A 227 8.43 15.78 -5.77
CA LYS A 227 8.60 15.72 -4.31
C LYS A 227 8.00 16.94 -3.62
N ASP A 228 8.15 18.13 -4.20
CA ASP A 228 7.56 19.34 -3.63
C ASP A 228 6.03 19.37 -3.76
N VAL A 229 5.49 18.87 -4.87
CA VAL A 229 4.03 18.67 -5.04
C VAL A 229 3.50 17.66 -4.01
N ALA A 230 4.19 16.53 -3.83
CA ALA A 230 3.79 15.49 -2.88
C ALA A 230 3.83 15.99 -1.42
N LYS A 231 4.81 16.84 -1.05
CA LYS A 231 4.84 17.51 0.26
C LYS A 231 3.61 18.40 0.49
N ARG A 232 3.17 19.15 -0.54
CA ARG A 232 1.95 19.98 -0.46
C ARG A 232 0.70 19.13 -0.26
N PHE A 233 0.52 18.08 -1.06
CA PHE A 233 -0.61 17.15 -0.91
C PHE A 233 -0.61 16.47 0.47
N THR A 234 0.56 16.08 0.97
CA THR A 234 0.71 15.53 2.33
C THR A 234 0.23 16.52 3.38
N SER A 235 0.64 17.80 3.30
CA SER A 235 0.20 18.85 4.24
C SER A 235 -1.32 19.04 4.24
N GLU A 236 -1.94 19.10 3.07
CA GLU A 236 -3.39 19.27 2.94
C GLU A 236 -4.17 18.05 3.46
N LEU A 237 -3.77 16.84 3.07
CA LEU A 237 -4.46 15.62 3.47
C LEU A 237 -4.26 15.29 4.95
N SER A 238 -3.08 15.56 5.51
CA SER A 238 -2.82 15.32 6.93
C SER A 238 -3.64 16.26 7.83
N ARG A 239 -3.98 17.48 7.38
CA ARG A 239 -4.93 18.36 8.08
C ARG A 239 -6.33 17.75 8.19
N THR A 240 -6.72 16.93 7.22
CA THR A 240 -8.03 16.26 7.25
C THR A 240 -8.01 14.97 8.07
N GLY A 241 -6.83 14.46 8.43
CA GLY A 241 -6.65 13.21 9.17
C GLY A 241 -6.78 11.94 8.31
N VAL A 242 -6.66 12.08 6.99
CA VAL A 242 -7.12 11.10 6.01
C VAL A 242 -6.00 10.40 5.26
N CYS A 243 -4.86 11.05 5.07
CA CYS A 243 -3.71 10.42 4.45
C CYS A 243 -2.46 10.93 5.13
N GLN A 244 -1.57 9.99 5.38
CA GLN A 244 -0.45 10.15 6.29
C GLN A 244 0.84 10.54 5.58
N ALA A 245 1.02 10.10 4.35
CA ALA A 245 2.12 10.46 3.48
C ALA A 245 1.68 10.38 2.01
N VAL A 246 2.23 11.26 1.17
CA VAL A 246 2.10 11.16 -0.29
C VAL A 246 3.49 10.94 -0.87
N VAL A 247 3.67 9.86 -1.62
CA VAL A 247 4.95 9.53 -2.26
C VAL A 247 4.86 9.81 -3.76
N PRO A 248 5.78 10.58 -4.37
CA PRO A 248 5.81 10.75 -5.82
C PRO A 248 6.35 9.49 -6.49
N VAL A 249 5.61 8.96 -7.47
CA VAL A 249 6.00 7.73 -8.16
C VAL A 249 5.81 7.85 -9.67
N SER A 250 6.87 7.51 -10.40
CA SER A 250 6.78 7.19 -11.83
C SER A 250 6.63 5.67 -11.99
N GLY A 251 5.39 5.20 -12.12
CA GLY A 251 5.09 3.78 -12.24
C GLY A 251 5.71 3.15 -13.50
N LEU A 252 5.71 3.88 -14.61
CA LEU A 252 6.30 3.41 -15.87
C LEU A 252 7.82 3.27 -15.75
N LEU A 253 8.50 4.27 -15.16
CA LEU A 253 9.94 4.20 -14.93
C LEU A 253 10.30 3.02 -14.00
N ALA A 254 9.51 2.83 -12.94
CA ALA A 254 9.70 1.76 -11.98
C ALA A 254 9.53 0.37 -12.62
N LEU A 255 8.47 0.17 -13.40
CA LEU A 255 8.22 -1.07 -14.13
C LEU A 255 9.36 -1.36 -15.10
N THR A 256 9.77 -0.36 -15.88
CA THR A 256 10.84 -0.50 -16.85
C THR A 256 12.17 -0.79 -16.21
N ALA A 257 12.49 -0.17 -15.08
CA ALA A 257 13.69 -0.48 -14.31
C ALA A 257 13.73 -1.95 -13.86
N ARG A 258 12.59 -2.50 -13.39
CA ARG A 258 12.51 -3.89 -12.93
C ARG A 258 12.51 -4.92 -14.06
N THR A 259 12.07 -4.53 -15.25
CA THR A 259 11.88 -5.43 -16.40
C THR A 259 12.79 -5.07 -17.57
N LEU A 260 13.88 -4.34 -17.31
CA LEU A 260 14.80 -3.81 -18.31
C LEU A 260 15.45 -4.96 -19.11
N ARG A 261 15.39 -4.90 -20.43
CA ARG A 261 16.01 -5.91 -21.31
C ARG A 261 17.33 -5.41 -21.90
N GLN A 262 18.22 -6.35 -22.21
CA GLN A 262 19.52 -6.02 -22.81
C GLN A 262 19.39 -5.29 -24.15
N ALA A 263 18.40 -5.63 -24.97
CA ALA A 263 18.15 -4.97 -26.25
C ALA A 263 17.83 -3.46 -26.08
N GLU A 264 17.05 -3.12 -25.05
CA GLU A 264 16.69 -1.73 -24.73
C GLU A 264 17.89 -0.95 -24.22
N PHE A 265 18.70 -1.56 -23.37
CA PHE A 265 19.96 -0.96 -22.92
C PHE A 265 20.88 -0.62 -24.09
N VAL A 266 21.05 -1.56 -25.05
CA VAL A 266 21.86 -1.33 -26.25
C VAL A 266 21.30 -0.19 -27.10
N ALA A 267 19.97 -0.11 -27.27
CA ALA A 267 19.33 0.98 -28.00
C ALA A 267 19.57 2.34 -27.32
N LEU A 268 19.41 2.42 -25.99
CA LEU A 268 19.67 3.63 -25.21
C LEU A 268 21.16 4.04 -25.27
N LYS A 269 22.08 3.07 -25.23
CA LYS A 269 23.51 3.33 -25.38
C LYS A 269 23.85 3.91 -26.75
N LYS A 270 23.23 3.41 -27.83
CA LYS A 270 23.37 3.97 -29.17
C LYS A 270 22.83 5.41 -29.22
N LEU A 271 21.66 5.66 -28.64
CA LEU A 271 21.08 7.00 -28.57
C LEU A 271 21.97 7.97 -27.78
N ALA A 272 22.56 7.53 -26.67
CA ALA A 272 23.46 8.34 -25.86
C ALA A 272 24.78 8.69 -26.58
N GLY A 273 25.21 7.87 -27.55
CA GLY A 273 26.35 8.14 -28.41
C GLY A 273 26.01 8.91 -29.70
N ALA A 274 24.76 9.31 -29.91
CA ALA A 274 24.35 10.11 -31.05
C ALA A 274 24.87 11.56 -30.97
N ASP A 275 24.81 12.29 -32.08
CA ASP A 275 25.10 13.72 -32.08
C ASP A 275 24.19 14.47 -31.07
N PRO A 276 24.76 15.26 -30.14
CA PRO A 276 23.97 15.93 -29.10
C PRO A 276 22.92 16.91 -29.64
N ALA A 277 23.17 17.58 -30.77
CA ALA A 277 22.23 18.55 -31.32
C ALA A 277 21.02 17.84 -31.95
N GLU A 278 21.27 16.77 -32.71
CA GLU A 278 20.21 15.95 -33.30
C GLU A 278 19.40 15.21 -32.24
N LEU A 279 20.05 14.67 -31.21
CA LEU A 279 19.38 14.01 -30.10
C LEU A 279 18.48 14.98 -29.32
N ASN A 280 18.98 16.17 -28.96
CA ASN A 280 18.19 17.18 -28.25
C ASN A 280 16.95 17.60 -29.06
N LYS A 281 17.12 17.77 -30.38
CA LYS A 281 16.02 18.09 -31.32
C LYS A 281 14.98 16.98 -31.39
N ALA A 282 15.40 15.71 -31.36
CA ALA A 282 14.50 14.56 -31.35
C ALA A 282 13.73 14.45 -30.01
N LEU A 283 14.39 14.73 -28.88
CA LEU A 283 13.81 14.65 -27.54
C LEU A 283 12.83 15.79 -27.19
N LEU A 284 12.62 16.77 -28.08
CA LEU A 284 11.67 17.87 -27.86
C LEU A 284 10.22 17.41 -27.78
N SER A 285 9.84 16.38 -28.55
CA SER A 285 8.48 15.81 -28.52
C SER A 285 8.47 14.33 -28.92
N VAL A 286 7.39 13.65 -28.55
CA VAL A 286 7.14 12.25 -28.94
C VAL A 286 7.20 12.07 -30.45
N ASP A 287 6.49 12.91 -31.21
CA ASP A 287 6.44 12.81 -32.68
C ASP A 287 7.81 12.95 -33.34
N ARG A 288 8.66 13.84 -32.81
CA ARG A 288 10.01 14.04 -33.32
C ARG A 288 10.91 12.85 -33.00
N PHE A 289 10.73 12.26 -31.83
CA PHE A 289 11.53 11.12 -31.41
C PHE A 289 11.22 9.85 -32.18
N VAL A 290 9.99 9.63 -32.68
CA VAL A 290 9.62 8.41 -33.43
C VAL A 290 9.61 8.59 -34.95
N ARG A 291 9.92 9.80 -35.44
CA ARG A 291 9.90 10.14 -36.87
C ARG A 291 10.78 9.20 -37.70
N PRO A 292 10.26 8.62 -38.82
CA PRO A 292 11.02 7.68 -39.66
C PRO A 292 12.30 8.27 -40.27
N ASP A 293 12.29 9.56 -40.59
CA ASP A 293 13.35 10.32 -41.26
C ASP A 293 14.43 10.87 -40.30
N SER A 294 14.42 10.43 -39.04
CA SER A 294 15.40 10.87 -38.04
C SER A 294 16.80 10.32 -38.32
N SER A 295 17.81 11.15 -38.09
CA SER A 295 19.25 10.83 -38.17
C SER A 295 19.78 9.97 -37.00
N LEU A 296 18.92 9.60 -36.05
CA LEU A 296 19.32 8.85 -34.86
C LEU A 296 19.84 7.44 -35.20
N PRO A 297 20.81 6.91 -34.45
CA PRO A 297 21.45 5.61 -34.71
C PRO A 297 20.59 4.38 -34.32
N VAL A 298 19.28 4.58 -34.19
CA VAL A 298 18.29 3.56 -33.82
C VAL A 298 17.08 3.71 -34.74
N ASP A 299 16.63 2.60 -35.33
CA ASP A 299 15.51 2.59 -36.26
C ASP A 299 14.19 3.06 -35.59
N ALA A 300 13.23 3.51 -36.41
CA ALA A 300 11.98 4.07 -35.90
C ALA A 300 11.14 3.07 -35.09
N GLY A 301 11.12 1.79 -35.48
CA GLY A 301 10.37 0.76 -34.77
C GLY A 301 10.91 0.52 -33.37
N THR A 302 12.24 0.38 -33.24
CA THR A 302 12.90 0.29 -31.94
C THR A 302 12.70 1.55 -31.10
N ARG A 303 12.73 2.75 -31.71
CA ARG A 303 12.44 4.01 -31.00
C ARG A 303 11.01 4.06 -30.46
N VAL A 304 10.02 3.56 -31.21
CA VAL A 304 8.63 3.44 -30.72
C VAL A 304 8.58 2.52 -29.51
N GLN A 305 9.18 1.32 -29.57
CA GLN A 305 9.19 0.37 -28.46
C GLN A 305 9.87 0.94 -27.21
N VAL A 306 11.03 1.60 -27.38
CA VAL A 306 11.73 2.26 -26.26
C VAL A 306 10.88 3.40 -25.69
N LEU A 307 10.21 4.19 -26.53
CA LEU A 307 9.33 5.26 -26.06
C LEU A 307 8.13 4.73 -25.28
N GLU A 308 7.47 3.68 -25.76
CA GLU A 308 6.34 3.05 -25.08
C GLU A 308 6.73 2.54 -23.69
N ARG A 309 7.91 1.91 -23.56
CA ARG A 309 8.38 1.36 -22.29
C ARG A 309 8.93 2.41 -21.33
N PHE A 310 9.73 3.36 -21.80
CA PHE A 310 10.42 4.30 -20.92
C PHE A 310 9.66 5.61 -20.72
N GLY A 311 8.78 5.96 -21.65
CA GLY A 311 8.31 7.32 -21.81
C GLY A 311 9.45 8.30 -22.13
N MET A 312 9.09 9.54 -22.42
CA MET A 312 10.09 10.56 -22.75
C MET A 312 11.01 10.87 -21.57
N PHE A 313 10.47 10.89 -20.35
CA PHE A 313 11.25 11.10 -19.13
C PHE A 313 12.27 9.99 -18.91
N GLY A 314 11.85 8.72 -19.02
CA GLY A 314 12.74 7.57 -18.85
C GLY A 314 13.88 7.54 -19.87
N ILE A 315 13.61 7.93 -21.13
CA ILE A 315 14.65 8.05 -22.16
C ILE A 315 15.67 9.14 -21.76
N ARG A 316 15.20 10.34 -21.40
CA ARG A 316 16.06 11.47 -21.03
C ARG A 316 16.97 11.13 -19.84
N ILE A 317 16.41 10.55 -18.77
CA ILE A 317 17.21 10.18 -17.60
C ILE A 317 18.18 9.04 -17.92
N SER A 318 17.77 8.07 -18.75
CA SER A 318 18.65 6.97 -19.15
C SER A 318 19.87 7.48 -19.93
N ILE A 319 19.67 8.39 -20.89
CA ILE A 319 20.76 9.03 -21.64
C ILE A 319 21.69 9.80 -20.69
N ALA A 320 21.12 10.57 -19.75
CA ALA A 320 21.91 11.32 -18.78
C ALA A 320 22.75 10.40 -17.87
N LEU A 321 22.20 9.27 -17.42
CA LEU A 321 22.91 8.29 -16.58
C LEU A 321 24.02 7.57 -17.36
N LEU A 322 23.77 7.23 -18.63
CA LEU A 322 24.80 6.66 -19.51
C LEU A 322 25.94 7.65 -19.75
N ALA A 323 25.62 8.94 -19.96
CA ALA A 323 26.62 9.99 -20.07
C ALA A 323 27.40 10.21 -18.76
N ALA A 324 26.78 9.96 -17.59
CA ALA A 324 27.42 10.02 -16.28
C ALA A 324 28.31 8.80 -15.96
N GLY A 325 28.39 7.80 -16.84
CA GLY A 325 29.34 6.68 -16.73
C GLY A 325 28.74 5.33 -16.36
N ILE A 326 27.41 5.17 -16.37
CA ILE A 326 26.79 3.83 -16.25
C ILE A 326 27.13 3.00 -17.50
N THR A 327 27.69 1.81 -17.32
CA THR A 327 28.26 1.01 -18.41
C THR A 327 27.48 -0.27 -18.75
N ASP A 328 26.57 -0.70 -17.87
CA ASP A 328 25.80 -1.93 -18.02
C ASP A 328 24.30 -1.76 -17.71
N SER A 329 23.52 -2.78 -18.08
CA SER A 329 22.05 -2.77 -17.93
C SER A 329 21.61 -2.86 -16.46
N SER A 330 22.33 -3.62 -15.63
CA SER A 330 22.03 -3.74 -14.19
C SER A 330 22.17 -2.40 -13.45
N GLY A 331 23.23 -1.65 -13.72
CA GLY A 331 23.49 -0.34 -13.13
C GLY A 331 22.46 0.69 -13.59
N LEU A 332 22.08 0.64 -14.87
CA LEU A 332 20.99 1.49 -15.38
C LEU A 332 19.67 1.15 -14.68
N ALA A 333 19.30 -0.12 -14.60
CA ALA A 333 18.10 -0.56 -13.90
C ALA A 333 18.07 -0.10 -12.43
N ALA A 334 19.18 -0.24 -11.70
CA ALA A 334 19.28 0.18 -10.31
C ALA A 334 19.05 1.70 -10.14
N GLU A 335 19.71 2.52 -10.97
CA GLU A 335 19.55 3.98 -10.93
C GLU A 335 18.14 4.44 -11.32
N LEU A 336 17.54 3.84 -12.35
CA LEU A 336 16.16 4.14 -12.74
C LEU A 336 15.17 3.76 -11.64
N LEU A 337 15.39 2.62 -10.97
CA LEU A 337 14.54 2.16 -9.87
C LEU A 337 14.61 3.12 -8.68
N GLU A 338 15.81 3.54 -8.26
CA GLU A 338 15.99 4.48 -7.14
C GLU A 338 15.33 5.84 -7.41
N ARG A 339 15.36 6.29 -8.68
CA ARG A 339 14.77 7.56 -9.11
C ARG A 339 13.27 7.50 -9.37
N SER A 340 12.71 6.31 -9.53
CA SER A 340 11.28 6.13 -9.83
C SER A 340 10.35 6.46 -8.65
N GLY A 341 10.87 6.49 -7.42
CA GLY A 341 10.09 6.65 -6.19
C GLY A 341 9.45 5.36 -5.67
N LEU A 342 9.58 4.24 -6.40
CA LEU A 342 9.01 2.95 -5.98
C LEU A 342 9.68 2.41 -4.70
N VAL A 343 11.01 2.57 -4.56
CA VAL A 343 11.75 2.13 -3.37
C VAL A 343 11.25 2.87 -2.13
N GLU A 344 11.02 4.18 -2.24
CA GLU A 344 10.46 5.00 -1.17
C GLU A 344 9.02 4.56 -0.85
N LEU A 345 8.18 4.34 -1.86
CA LEU A 345 6.81 3.84 -1.66
C LEU A 345 6.81 2.49 -0.92
N ARG A 346 7.66 1.54 -1.33
CA ARG A 346 7.74 0.23 -0.68
C ARG A 346 8.18 0.34 0.77
N LYS A 347 9.17 1.19 1.07
CA LYS A 347 9.56 1.50 2.46
C LYS A 347 8.38 2.03 3.29
N VAL A 348 7.57 2.94 2.73
CA VAL A 348 6.39 3.48 3.43
C VAL A 348 5.32 2.39 3.62
N ILE A 349 5.05 1.56 2.61
CA ILE A 349 4.14 0.41 2.70
C ILE A 349 4.61 -0.58 3.78
N ASP A 350 5.88 -0.95 3.80
CA ASP A 350 6.41 -1.92 4.77
C ASP A 350 6.35 -1.36 6.20
N GLN A 351 6.71 -0.08 6.38
CA GLN A 351 6.68 0.58 7.69
C GLN A 351 5.25 0.80 8.20
N GLN A 352 4.31 1.21 7.35
CA GLN A 352 2.95 1.53 7.77
C GLN A 352 2.05 0.29 7.83
N PHE A 353 2.18 -0.62 6.86
CA PHE A 353 1.29 -1.76 6.70
C PHE A 353 1.92 -3.06 7.17
N ALA A 354 3.14 -3.42 6.77
CA ALA A 354 3.71 -4.74 7.11
C ALA A 354 4.03 -4.89 8.60
N GLN A 355 4.63 -3.88 9.25
CA GLN A 355 4.91 -3.92 10.70
C GLN A 355 3.64 -3.97 11.57
N ARG A 356 2.47 -3.71 10.99
CA ARG A 356 1.19 -3.58 11.69
C ARG A 356 0.06 -4.36 11.04
N ALA A 357 0.41 -5.28 10.14
CA ALA A 357 -0.54 -6.09 9.40
C ALA A 357 -1.45 -6.85 10.34
N ASP A 358 -0.90 -7.41 11.43
CA ASP A 358 -1.66 -8.13 12.44
C ASP A 358 -2.70 -7.26 13.15
N MET A 359 -2.38 -5.99 13.40
CA MET A 359 -3.33 -5.05 14.02
C MET A 359 -4.44 -4.64 13.05
N LEU A 360 -4.10 -4.33 11.79
CA LEU A 360 -5.08 -3.98 10.77
C LEU A 360 -6.02 -5.18 10.48
N LYS A 361 -5.46 -6.38 10.33
CA LYS A 361 -6.24 -7.63 10.18
C LYS A 361 -7.11 -7.90 11.41
N ALA A 362 -6.58 -7.71 12.63
CA ALA A 362 -7.35 -7.86 13.87
C ALA A 362 -8.52 -6.87 13.93
N HIS A 363 -8.31 -5.62 13.54
CA HIS A 363 -9.37 -4.63 13.47
C HIS A 363 -10.46 -5.04 12.46
N THR A 364 -10.07 -5.40 11.23
CA THR A 364 -10.99 -5.89 10.20
C THR A 364 -11.79 -7.11 10.72
N ALA A 365 -11.13 -8.05 11.39
CA ALA A 365 -11.78 -9.24 11.96
C ALA A 365 -12.77 -8.88 13.09
N LEU A 366 -12.43 -7.96 13.98
CA LEU A 366 -13.30 -7.50 15.06
C LEU A 366 -14.53 -6.76 14.53
N VAL A 367 -14.36 -5.87 13.54
CA VAL A 367 -15.49 -5.18 12.87
C VAL A 367 -16.40 -6.20 12.17
N SER A 368 -15.80 -7.17 11.47
CA SER A 368 -16.54 -8.26 10.82
C SER A 368 -17.33 -9.10 11.82
N LEU A 369 -16.69 -9.51 12.92
CA LEU A 369 -17.30 -10.31 13.97
C LEU A 369 -18.43 -9.57 14.68
N ARG A 370 -18.22 -8.29 15.03
CA ARG A 370 -19.24 -7.44 15.65
C ARG A 370 -20.48 -7.35 14.76
N ARG A 371 -20.30 -7.12 13.46
CA ARG A 371 -21.40 -7.06 12.51
C ARG A 371 -22.10 -8.41 12.39
N PHE A 372 -21.34 -9.51 12.34
CA PHE A 372 -21.87 -10.86 12.25
C PHE A 372 -22.77 -11.22 13.44
N VAL A 373 -22.30 -11.02 14.66
CA VAL A 373 -23.07 -11.37 15.88
C VAL A 373 -24.29 -10.50 16.09
N GLN A 374 -24.32 -9.29 15.50
CA GLN A 374 -25.50 -8.43 15.46
C GLN A 374 -26.56 -8.92 14.46
N LEU A 375 -26.14 -9.47 13.32
CA LEU A 375 -27.05 -10.02 12.30
C LEU A 375 -27.58 -11.41 12.68
N HIS A 376 -26.81 -12.18 13.44
CA HIS A 376 -27.14 -13.53 13.87
C HIS A 376 -27.11 -13.64 15.40
N PRO A 377 -28.00 -12.97 16.14
CA PRO A 377 -27.92 -12.91 17.60
C PRO A 377 -28.08 -14.30 18.26
N VAL A 378 -27.30 -14.52 19.32
CA VAL A 378 -27.32 -15.67 20.23
C VAL A 378 -27.28 -15.17 21.68
N MET A 379 -27.49 -16.03 22.68
CA MET A 379 -27.46 -15.62 24.09
C MET A 379 -26.11 -15.00 24.50
N ALA A 380 -25.01 -15.44 23.87
CA ALA A 380 -23.67 -14.92 24.12
C ALA A 380 -23.39 -13.55 23.47
N THR A 381 -24.22 -13.07 22.53
CA THR A 381 -23.95 -11.85 21.73
C THR A 381 -23.60 -10.62 22.59
N PRO A 382 -24.31 -10.28 23.68
CA PRO A 382 -23.97 -9.11 24.50
C PRO A 382 -22.58 -9.20 25.12
N TYR A 383 -22.15 -10.39 25.55
CA TYR A 383 -20.83 -10.62 26.14
C TYR A 383 -19.73 -10.52 25.09
N VAL A 384 -19.96 -11.11 23.91
CA VAL A 384 -19.02 -11.00 22.78
C VAL A 384 -18.84 -9.54 22.36
N ILE A 385 -19.91 -8.74 22.31
CA ILE A 385 -19.81 -7.31 22.01
C ILE A 385 -19.05 -6.56 23.12
N ALA A 386 -19.30 -6.88 24.39
CA ALA A 386 -18.59 -6.28 25.52
C ALA A 386 -17.07 -6.60 25.51
N ASP A 387 -16.66 -7.74 24.96
CA ASP A 387 -15.25 -8.09 24.77
C ASP A 387 -14.63 -7.39 23.54
N ILE A 388 -15.42 -7.17 22.48
CA ILE A 388 -14.98 -6.54 21.23
C ILE A 388 -14.84 -5.02 21.36
N ASP A 389 -15.84 -4.34 21.93
CA ASP A 389 -15.94 -2.88 21.93
C ASP A 389 -14.70 -2.19 22.57
N PRO A 390 -14.14 -2.66 23.70
CA PRO A 390 -12.90 -2.10 24.26
C PRO A 390 -11.70 -2.25 23.33
N LEU A 391 -11.61 -3.36 22.58
CA LEU A 391 -10.51 -3.59 21.63
C LEU A 391 -10.64 -2.71 20.39
N LEU A 392 -11.87 -2.43 19.95
CA LEU A 392 -12.12 -1.44 18.89
C LEU A 392 -11.91 0.00 19.36
N ALA A 393 -12.10 0.27 20.66
CA ALA A 393 -11.88 1.56 21.29
C ALA A 393 -10.41 1.83 21.67
N ASP A 394 -9.55 0.81 21.73
CA ASP A 394 -8.12 0.99 22.00
C ASP A 394 -7.44 1.70 20.83
N THR A 395 -7.14 2.99 21.04
CA THR A 395 -6.60 3.89 20.04
C THR A 395 -5.10 4.11 20.14
N HIS A 396 -4.42 3.55 21.14
CA HIS A 396 -3.01 3.90 21.38
C HIS A 396 -2.09 3.39 20.27
N ALA A 397 -2.26 2.14 19.84
CA ALA A 397 -1.49 1.61 18.73
C ALA A 397 -1.74 2.38 17.42
N PHE A 398 -2.97 2.85 17.22
CA PHE A 398 -3.33 3.73 16.10
C PHE A 398 -2.68 5.13 16.20
N GLU A 399 -2.56 5.65 17.42
CA GLU A 399 -1.90 6.92 17.69
C GLU A 399 -0.39 6.86 17.44
N GLU A 400 0.29 5.77 17.81
CA GLU A 400 1.71 5.53 17.49
C GLU A 400 1.96 5.62 15.97
N LEU A 401 1.04 5.09 15.18
CA LEU A 401 1.13 5.00 13.72
C LEU A 401 1.07 6.39 13.08
N ARG A 402 0.09 7.17 13.54
CA ARG A 402 -0.11 8.55 13.09
C ARG A 402 1.07 9.42 13.46
N VAL A 403 1.66 9.23 14.63
CA VAL A 403 2.88 9.96 15.01
C VAL A 403 4.01 9.58 14.06
N LEU A 404 4.26 8.29 13.84
CA LEU A 404 5.33 7.82 12.92
C LEU A 404 5.22 8.43 11.53
N SER A 405 4.01 8.47 10.98
CA SER A 405 3.82 8.94 9.62
C SER A 405 3.97 10.45 9.46
N LEU A 406 3.68 11.21 10.52
CA LEU A 406 3.79 12.66 10.51
C LEU A 406 5.21 13.13 10.82
N LEU A 407 6.04 12.30 11.48
CA LEU A 407 7.42 12.66 11.83
C LEU A 407 8.28 13.15 10.65
N PRO A 408 8.23 12.55 9.44
CA PRO A 408 9.04 13.02 8.30
C PRO A 408 8.58 14.37 7.72
N SER A 409 7.31 14.75 7.94
CA SER A 409 6.69 15.94 7.32
C SER A 409 6.45 17.07 8.31
N ARG A 410 6.73 16.87 9.60
CA ARG A 410 6.55 17.86 10.66
C ARG A 410 7.90 18.30 11.21
N THR A 411 8.06 19.60 11.39
CA THR A 411 9.13 20.13 12.24
C THR A 411 8.84 19.71 13.69
N THR A 412 9.90 19.33 14.40
CA THR A 412 9.81 18.97 15.82
C THR A 412 10.90 19.72 16.59
N THR A 413 10.76 19.84 17.90
CA THR A 413 11.84 20.37 18.74
C THR A 413 12.80 19.28 19.23
N LEU A 414 12.68 18.07 18.69
CA LEU A 414 13.52 16.92 19.04
C LEU A 414 14.81 16.96 18.22
N ASN A 415 15.92 16.55 18.83
CA ASN A 415 17.17 16.31 18.11
C ASN A 415 17.15 14.94 17.39
N GLU A 416 18.16 14.64 16.56
CA GLU A 416 18.21 13.40 15.76
C GLU A 416 18.23 12.11 16.61
N ASP A 417 18.90 12.13 17.76
CA ASP A 417 18.95 10.99 18.68
C ASP A 417 17.59 10.74 19.35
N GLU A 418 16.93 11.82 19.76
CA GLU A 418 15.57 11.81 20.29
C GLU A 418 14.58 11.32 19.23
N LEU A 419 14.67 11.81 17.99
CA LEU A 419 13.83 11.36 16.88
C LEU A 419 14.05 9.88 16.58
N SER A 420 15.28 9.41 16.58
CA SER A 420 15.62 7.99 16.38
C SER A 420 15.10 7.14 17.54
N SER A 421 15.24 7.60 18.79
CA SER A 421 14.68 6.92 19.97
C SER A 421 13.15 6.94 19.96
N LEU A 422 12.52 8.02 19.51
CA LEU A 422 11.08 8.16 19.40
C LEU A 422 10.55 7.18 18.36
N ARG A 423 11.14 7.16 17.16
CA ARG A 423 10.77 6.23 16.09
C ARG A 423 10.84 4.79 16.57
N ARG A 424 11.90 4.41 17.32
CA ARG A 424 12.00 3.07 17.91
C ARG A 424 10.89 2.80 18.93
N ILE A 425 10.69 3.67 19.93
CA ILE A 425 9.79 3.38 21.07
C ILE A 425 8.32 3.23 20.64
N ILE A 426 7.89 3.99 19.63
CA ILE A 426 6.53 3.90 19.05
C ILE A 426 6.43 2.85 17.93
N GLY A 427 7.48 2.05 17.75
CA GLY A 427 7.45 0.83 16.93
C GLY A 427 7.81 0.99 15.45
N GLY A 428 8.45 2.08 15.03
CA GLY A 428 8.88 2.29 13.63
C GLY A 428 10.04 1.42 13.16
N SER A 429 10.72 0.73 14.08
CA SER A 429 11.80 -0.22 13.79
C SER A 429 11.43 -1.65 14.20
N GLY A 430 10.13 -1.94 14.35
CA GLY A 430 9.60 -3.19 14.87
C GLY A 430 8.82 -3.02 16.17
N THR A 431 7.89 -3.93 16.41
CA THR A 431 6.92 -3.82 17.51
C THR A 431 7.31 -4.60 18.77
N SER A 432 8.39 -5.40 18.72
CA SER A 432 8.86 -6.16 19.89
C SER A 432 9.41 -5.23 20.98
N PRO A 433 9.27 -5.59 22.28
CA PRO A 433 9.82 -4.77 23.36
C PRO A 433 11.32 -4.50 23.22
N ALA A 434 12.09 -5.50 22.77
CA ALA A 434 13.53 -5.34 22.55
C ALA A 434 13.83 -4.37 21.40
N ALA A 435 13.14 -4.47 20.27
CA ALA A 435 13.32 -3.53 19.16
C ALA A 435 12.95 -2.10 19.56
N ARG A 436 11.84 -1.92 20.30
CA ARG A 436 11.37 -0.62 20.79
C ARG A 436 12.33 0.02 21.79
N LEU A 437 12.94 -0.79 22.66
CA LEU A 437 13.90 -0.34 23.68
C LEU A 437 15.34 -0.28 23.16
N GLY A 438 15.62 -0.80 21.97
CA GLY A 438 16.96 -0.88 21.41
C GLY A 438 17.88 -1.88 22.12
N LEU A 439 17.32 -2.97 22.63
CA LEU A 439 18.06 -4.01 23.36
C LEU A 439 18.64 -5.03 22.38
N SER A 440 19.91 -5.38 22.57
CA SER A 440 20.56 -6.52 21.92
C SER A 440 20.14 -7.82 22.60
N PRO A 441 20.35 -8.99 21.96
CA PRO A 441 20.11 -10.31 22.58
C PRO A 441 20.83 -10.48 23.92
N GLU A 442 22.01 -9.89 24.06
CA GLU A 442 22.86 -9.95 25.27
C GLU A 442 22.25 -9.19 26.44
N ASN A 443 21.52 -8.09 26.17
CA ASN A 443 20.98 -7.18 27.19
C ASN A 443 19.45 -7.31 27.38
N TYR A 444 18.86 -8.41 26.92
CA TYR A 444 17.40 -8.61 26.98
C TYR A 444 16.83 -8.60 28.41
N HIS A 445 17.64 -9.02 29.39
CA HIS A 445 17.29 -9.07 30.81
C HIS A 445 17.06 -7.67 31.42
N ASP A 446 17.59 -6.60 30.82
CA ASP A 446 17.39 -5.22 31.26
C ASP A 446 16.06 -4.61 30.81
N GLY A 447 15.22 -5.37 30.09
CA GLY A 447 13.92 -4.93 29.56
C GLY A 447 13.07 -4.08 30.51
N PRO A 448 12.78 -4.54 31.75
CA PRO A 448 11.98 -3.77 32.71
C PRO A 448 12.60 -2.42 33.09
N ARG A 449 13.92 -2.40 33.33
CA ARG A 449 14.65 -1.18 33.71
C ARG A 449 14.70 -0.19 32.54
N ALA A 450 14.98 -0.68 31.33
CA ALA A 450 14.99 0.11 30.11
C ALA A 450 13.62 0.71 29.80
N ALA A 451 12.54 -0.05 30.00
CA ALA A 451 11.16 0.44 29.82
C ALA A 451 10.82 1.56 30.81
N LEU A 452 11.16 1.39 32.09
CA LEU A 452 10.93 2.43 33.11
C LEU A 452 11.73 3.71 32.80
N ALA A 453 13.00 3.57 32.39
CA ALA A 453 13.83 4.69 31.99
C ALA A 453 13.25 5.42 30.77
N ALA A 454 12.69 4.69 29.81
CA ALA A 454 11.99 5.27 28.66
C ALA A 454 10.74 6.06 29.08
N VAL A 455 9.92 5.53 30.01
CA VAL A 455 8.76 6.27 30.56
C VAL A 455 9.20 7.60 31.17
N GLN A 456 10.22 7.58 32.03
CA GLN A 456 10.71 8.78 32.70
C GLN A 456 11.31 9.80 31.73
N ARG A 457 12.06 9.33 30.72
CA ARG A 457 12.63 10.18 29.67
C ARG A 457 11.53 10.88 28.89
N TRP A 458 10.57 10.13 28.37
CA TRP A 458 9.53 10.67 27.51
C TRP A 458 8.50 11.52 28.26
N ARG A 459 8.22 11.24 29.54
CA ARG A 459 7.38 12.11 30.37
C ARG A 459 8.02 13.48 30.57
N ARG A 460 9.29 13.53 31.00
CA ARG A 460 10.04 14.78 31.12
C ARG A 460 10.10 15.55 29.81
N ARG A 461 10.32 14.84 28.70
CA ARG A 461 10.37 15.47 27.38
C ARG A 461 9.01 15.98 26.92
N ALA A 462 7.91 15.30 27.25
CA ALA A 462 6.53 15.70 26.92
C ALA A 462 6.09 16.98 27.65
N GLU A 463 6.59 17.21 28.86
CA GLU A 463 6.29 18.37 29.70
C GLU A 463 7.16 19.60 29.38
N HIS A 464 8.09 19.49 28.43
CA HIS A 464 9.03 20.56 28.12
C HIS A 464 8.32 21.81 27.54
N PRO A 465 8.52 23.02 28.10
CA PRO A 465 7.76 24.22 27.73
C PRO A 465 7.92 24.67 26.28
N LEU A 466 9.08 24.41 25.68
CA LEU A 466 9.37 24.77 24.28
C LEU A 466 8.75 23.82 23.25
N ASN A 467 7.96 22.82 23.67
CA ASN A 467 7.36 21.91 22.72
C ASN A 467 6.25 22.56 21.92
N ASP A 468 6.30 22.36 20.61
CA ASP A 468 5.12 22.52 19.79
C ASP A 468 4.06 21.43 20.12
N PRO A 469 2.80 21.64 19.72
CA PRO A 469 1.72 20.69 20.00
C PRO A 469 1.95 19.28 19.43
N PHE A 470 2.61 19.17 18.28
CA PHE A 470 2.89 17.86 17.67
C PHE A 470 4.01 17.13 18.42
N THR A 471 5.09 17.82 18.79
CA THR A 471 6.16 17.21 19.62
C THR A 471 5.62 16.73 20.96
N THR A 472 4.74 17.50 21.61
CA THR A 472 4.09 17.08 22.86
C THR A 472 3.26 15.81 22.68
N ARG A 473 2.45 15.77 21.61
CA ARG A 473 1.64 14.60 21.25
C ARG A 473 2.50 13.35 21.00
N ALA A 474 3.59 13.51 20.25
CA ALA A 474 4.52 12.44 19.94
C ALA A 474 5.20 11.88 21.21
N CYS A 475 5.65 12.75 22.11
CA CYS A 475 6.24 12.34 23.38
C CYS A 475 5.21 11.61 24.26
N ARG A 476 3.94 12.06 24.31
CA ARG A 476 2.88 11.35 25.05
C ARG A 476 2.59 9.96 24.47
N ALA A 477 2.61 9.82 23.14
CA ALA A 477 2.50 8.50 22.52
C ALA A 477 3.68 7.59 22.93
N ALA A 478 4.90 8.11 22.97
CA ALA A 478 6.06 7.38 23.47
C ALA A 478 5.93 6.95 24.94
N VAL A 479 5.41 7.83 25.81
CA VAL A 479 5.13 7.52 27.22
C VAL A 479 4.20 6.32 27.34
N ARG A 480 3.03 6.39 26.68
CA ARG A 480 2.03 5.30 26.71
C ARG A 480 2.58 3.99 26.15
N SER A 481 3.42 4.06 25.10
CA SER A 481 4.11 2.90 24.52
C SER A 481 5.06 2.24 25.53
N ALA A 482 5.84 3.06 26.26
CA ALA A 482 6.76 2.58 27.27
C ALA A 482 6.04 2.03 28.50
N GLU A 483 4.94 2.66 28.94
CA GLU A 483 4.08 2.18 30.02
C GLU A 483 3.46 0.82 29.71
N ALA A 484 2.97 0.63 28.47
CA ALA A 484 2.47 -0.65 28.01
C ALA A 484 3.53 -1.76 28.08
N MET A 485 4.80 -1.44 27.77
CA MET A 485 5.91 -2.40 27.93
C MET A 485 6.20 -2.71 29.39
N VAL A 486 6.20 -1.71 30.28
CA VAL A 486 6.35 -1.93 31.73
C VAL A 486 5.26 -2.89 32.25
N ALA A 487 4.00 -2.63 31.90
CA ALA A 487 2.88 -3.50 32.25
C ALA A 487 3.04 -4.91 31.66
N GLY A 488 3.50 -5.01 30.41
CA GLY A 488 3.75 -6.28 29.73
C GLY A 488 4.86 -7.11 30.37
N PHE A 489 5.92 -6.49 30.89
CA PHE A 489 6.95 -7.18 31.66
C PHE A 489 6.47 -7.60 33.04
N ALA A 490 5.63 -6.79 33.70
CA ALA A 490 5.07 -7.11 35.01
C ALA A 490 4.12 -8.32 34.95
N ALA A 491 3.30 -8.43 33.90
CA ALA A 491 2.36 -9.54 33.72
C ALA A 491 3.00 -10.88 33.28
N ARG A 492 4.32 -10.91 33.04
CA ARG A 492 5.10 -12.12 32.71
C ARG A 492 5.88 -12.66 33.91
N ARG A 493 5.89 -11.93 35.03
CA ARG A 493 6.30 -12.43 36.34
C ARG A 493 5.11 -13.10 36.99
#